data_AF-A0A819ZLU3-F1
#
_entry.id   AF-A0A819ZLU3-F1
#
_cell.length_a   1.000
_cell.length_b   1.000
_cell.length_c   1.000
_cell.angle_alpha   90.00
_cell.angle_beta   90.00
_cell.angle_gamma   90.00
#
_symmetry.space_group_name_H-M   'P 1'
#
loop_
_entity.id
_entity.type
_entity.pdbx_description
1 polymer ?
#
loop_
_entity_poly.entity_id
_entity_poly.type
_entity_poly.pdbx_seq_one_letter_code
_entity_poly.pdbx_strand_id
1 'polypeptide(L)'
;YELSKLENVVGGPEKPVSDLGYKAYLSYWTWALLNILKEKPEIEVDELSAITSISAENCMETLSSYGFIKYWRQGHFVCASRKHVDARLQELHAKKFFVVNPQLINWQPRVKGKAGKHNKVFAF
;
A
#
# COMPACT_ATOMS: atom_id res chain seq x y z
N TYR A 1 -3.21 6.00 -1.04
CA TYR A 1 -1.80 5.60 -1.01
C TYR A 1 -0.86 6.76 -1.29
N GLU A 2 -0.95 7.52 -2.40
CA GLU A 2 -0.02 8.64 -2.62
C GLU A 2 -0.06 9.71 -1.50
N LEU A 3 -1.24 10.06 -0.97
CA LEU A 3 -1.33 10.92 0.22
C LEU A 3 -0.69 10.29 1.47
N SER A 4 -0.91 8.99 1.66
CA SER A 4 -0.32 8.22 2.77
C SER A 4 1.21 8.20 2.69
N LYS A 5 1.78 8.10 1.47
CA LYS A 5 3.21 8.25 1.21
C LYS A 5 3.71 9.65 1.57
N LEU A 6 2.97 10.70 1.20
CA LEU A 6 3.30 12.07 1.58
C LEU A 6 3.27 12.30 3.10
N GLU A 7 2.40 11.61 3.81
CA GLU A 7 2.30 11.66 5.27
C GLU A 7 3.27 10.69 6.00
N ASN A 8 3.97 9.81 5.27
CA ASN A 8 4.71 8.67 5.83
C ASN A 8 3.86 7.79 6.75
N VAL A 9 2.58 7.61 6.41
CA VAL A 9 1.63 6.79 7.15
C VAL A 9 1.29 5.56 6.32
N VAL A 10 1.22 4.41 6.98
CA VAL A 10 0.75 3.18 6.37
C VAL A 10 -0.77 3.09 6.52
N GLY A 11 -1.46 2.83 5.42
CA GLY A 11 -2.92 2.79 5.37
C GLY A 11 -3.45 1.46 4.86
N GLY A 12 -4.64 1.11 5.31
CA GLY A 12 -5.49 0.06 4.75
C GLY A 12 -6.82 0.65 4.28
N PRO A 13 -7.63 -0.12 3.55
CA PRO A 13 -8.96 0.34 3.16
C PRO A 13 -9.87 0.43 4.40
N GLU A 14 -10.74 1.43 4.46
CA GLU A 14 -11.75 1.51 5.53
C GLU A 14 -12.74 0.35 5.40
N LYS A 15 -12.99 -0.35 6.53
CA LYS A 15 -13.86 -1.53 6.58
C LYS A 15 -15.30 -1.11 6.94
N PRO A 16 -16.36 -1.72 6.37
CA PRO A 16 -16.32 -2.81 5.39
C PRO A 16 -16.09 -2.31 3.96
N VAL A 17 -15.31 -3.09 3.19
CA VAL A 17 -15.09 -2.84 1.76
C VAL A 17 -16.07 -3.71 0.96
N SER A 18 -16.65 -3.18 -0.11
CA SER A 18 -17.47 -4.00 -1.02
C SER A 18 -16.61 -5.02 -1.79
N ASP A 19 -17.19 -6.15 -2.20
CA ASP A 19 -16.46 -7.20 -2.96
C ASP A 19 -15.78 -6.64 -4.22
N LEU A 20 -16.47 -5.72 -4.91
CA LEU A 20 -15.93 -5.04 -6.10
C LEU A 20 -14.78 -4.09 -5.72
N GLY A 21 -14.94 -3.34 -4.62
CA GLY A 21 -13.91 -2.45 -4.11
C GLY A 21 -12.66 -3.23 -3.70
N TYR A 22 -12.83 -4.36 -3.01
CA TYR A 22 -11.73 -5.22 -2.58
C TYR A 22 -10.97 -5.80 -3.78
N LYS A 23 -11.66 -6.22 -4.85
CA LYS A 23 -11.01 -6.62 -6.11
C LYS A 23 -10.19 -5.50 -6.75
N ALA A 24 -10.68 -4.25 -6.68
CA ALA A 24 -9.93 -3.09 -7.17
C ALA A 24 -8.67 -2.84 -6.32
N TYR A 25 -8.78 -2.94 -4.99
CA TYR A 25 -7.64 -2.85 -4.07
C TYR A 25 -6.60 -3.94 -4.34
N LEU A 26 -7.02 -5.21 -4.41
CA LEU A 26 -6.14 -6.33 -4.75
C LEU A 26 -5.41 -6.11 -6.07
N SER A 27 -6.12 -5.65 -7.11
CA SER A 27 -5.52 -5.39 -8.40
C SER A 27 -4.45 -4.29 -8.33
N TYR A 28 -4.70 -3.23 -7.56
CA TYR A 28 -3.73 -2.16 -7.35
C TYR A 28 -2.54 -2.61 -6.49
N TRP A 29 -2.79 -3.28 -5.37
CA TRP A 29 -1.74 -3.81 -4.49
C TRP A 29 -0.83 -4.77 -5.23
N THR A 30 -1.40 -5.69 -6.01
CA THR A 30 -0.61 -6.62 -6.83
C THR A 30 0.31 -5.86 -7.78
N TRP A 31 -0.23 -4.87 -8.52
CA TRP A 31 0.59 -4.06 -9.41
C TRP A 31 1.69 -3.29 -8.67
N ALA A 32 1.36 -2.63 -7.56
CA ALA A 32 2.31 -1.85 -6.78
C ALA A 32 3.44 -2.70 -6.19
N LEU A 33 3.09 -3.83 -5.55
CA LEU A 33 4.04 -4.74 -4.93
C LEU A 33 4.95 -5.41 -5.97
N LEU A 34 4.40 -5.83 -7.10
CA LEU A 34 5.18 -6.46 -8.18
C LEU A 34 6.16 -5.50 -8.85
N ASN A 35 5.82 -4.21 -8.98
CA ASN A 35 6.78 -3.22 -9.49
C ASN A 35 7.98 -3.06 -8.56
N ILE A 36 7.79 -3.14 -7.23
CA ILE A 36 8.90 -3.13 -6.28
C ILE A 36 9.69 -4.43 -6.37
N LEU A 37 9.01 -5.58 -6.39
CA LEU A 37 9.65 -6.91 -6.47
C LEU A 37 10.42 -7.14 -7.79
N LYS A 38 10.08 -6.41 -8.85
CA LYS A 38 10.83 -6.44 -10.12
C LYS A 38 12.24 -5.87 -9.98
N GLU A 39 12.38 -4.79 -9.21
CA GLU A 39 13.66 -4.11 -8.95
C GLU A 39 14.40 -4.72 -7.74
N LYS A 40 13.64 -5.14 -6.72
CA LYS A 40 14.13 -5.81 -5.50
C LYS A 40 13.44 -7.17 -5.31
N PRO A 41 13.94 -8.25 -5.93
CA PRO A 41 13.31 -9.58 -5.88
C PRO A 41 13.25 -10.21 -4.49
N GLU A 42 14.10 -9.75 -3.59
CA GLU A 42 14.16 -10.14 -2.19
C GLU A 42 14.06 -8.88 -1.32
N ILE A 43 13.02 -8.80 -0.49
CA ILE A 43 12.74 -7.64 0.35
C ILE A 43 11.99 -8.06 1.62
N GLU A 44 12.22 -7.35 2.72
CA GLU A 44 11.43 -7.51 3.94
C GLU A 44 10.04 -6.89 3.77
N VAL A 45 9.00 -7.53 4.34
CA VAL A 45 7.61 -7.08 4.26
C VAL A 45 7.45 -5.68 4.85
N ASP A 46 8.17 -5.36 5.92
CA ASP A 46 8.10 -4.05 6.57
C ASP A 46 8.72 -2.96 5.68
N GLU A 47 9.84 -3.25 5.00
CA GLU A 47 10.42 -2.34 4.00
C GLU A 47 9.45 -2.15 2.81
N LEU A 48 8.86 -3.25 2.32
CA LEU A 48 7.87 -3.22 1.25
C LEU A 48 6.62 -2.41 1.64
N SER A 49 6.17 -2.55 2.89
CA SER A 49 5.06 -1.79 3.47
C SER A 49 5.39 -0.30 3.54
N ALA A 50 6.60 0.05 3.99
CA ALA A 50 7.04 1.44 4.07
C ALA A 50 7.11 2.12 2.70
N ILE A 51 7.64 1.44 1.68
CA ILE A 51 7.75 1.98 0.31
C ILE A 51 6.38 2.19 -0.34
N THR A 52 5.46 1.24 -0.14
CA THR A 52 4.15 1.25 -0.81
C THR A 52 3.06 1.98 -0.02
N SER A 53 3.28 2.22 1.27
CA SER A 53 2.29 2.64 2.27
C SER A 53 1.10 1.68 2.41
N ILE A 54 1.23 0.46 1.90
CA ILE A 54 0.26 -0.64 2.09
C ILE A 54 0.64 -1.35 3.38
N SER A 55 -0.31 -1.64 4.26
CA SER A 55 -0.05 -2.39 5.49
C SER A 55 0.63 -3.74 5.23
N ALA A 56 1.56 -4.13 6.09
CA ALA A 56 2.21 -5.45 6.05
C ALA A 56 1.20 -6.60 5.92
N GLU A 57 0.07 -6.54 6.62
CA GLU A 57 -1.04 -7.50 6.51
C GLU A 57 -1.55 -7.64 5.06
N ASN A 58 -2.00 -6.55 4.44
CA ASN A 58 -2.45 -6.53 3.05
C ASN A 58 -1.34 -6.92 2.06
N CYS A 59 -0.07 -6.58 2.32
CA CYS A 59 1.07 -7.02 1.51
C CYS A 59 1.19 -8.55 1.53
N MET A 60 1.17 -9.14 2.73
CA MET A 60 1.26 -10.59 2.91
C MET A 60 0.07 -11.31 2.27
N GLU A 61 -1.15 -10.84 2.52
CA GLU A 61 -2.37 -11.41 1.96
C GLU A 61 -2.32 -11.39 0.42
N THR A 62 -1.99 -10.25 -0.16
CA THR A 62 -1.90 -10.09 -1.62
C THR A 62 -0.86 -11.04 -2.20
N LEU A 63 0.38 -11.02 -1.69
CA LEU A 63 1.46 -11.83 -2.25
C LEU A 63 1.25 -13.34 -2.07
N SER A 64 0.65 -13.74 -0.94
CA SER A 64 0.27 -15.14 -0.68
C SER A 64 -0.79 -15.60 -1.67
N SER A 65 -1.82 -14.78 -1.91
CA SER A 65 -2.95 -15.12 -2.78
C SER A 65 -2.54 -15.42 -4.23
N TYR A 66 -1.44 -14.82 -4.69
CA TYR A 66 -0.90 -15.01 -6.03
C TYR A 66 0.32 -15.95 -6.09
N GLY A 67 0.71 -16.57 -4.97
CA GLY A 67 1.83 -17.51 -4.92
C GLY A 67 3.20 -16.85 -5.17
N PHE A 68 3.34 -15.56 -4.85
CA PHE A 68 4.61 -14.85 -4.99
C PHE A 68 5.56 -15.02 -3.79
N ILE A 69 5.12 -15.71 -2.74
CA ILE A 69 5.94 -15.99 -1.56
C ILE A 69 6.58 -17.38 -1.71
N LYS A 70 7.89 -17.43 -1.97
CA LYS A 70 8.64 -18.71 -2.01
C LYS A 70 9.16 -19.17 -0.66
N TYR A 71 9.56 -18.23 0.19
CA TYR A 71 10.32 -18.57 1.39
C TYR A 71 10.13 -17.52 2.47
N TRP A 72 9.94 -17.99 3.71
CA TRP A 72 9.76 -17.20 4.93
C TRP A 72 10.87 -17.59 5.90
N ARG A 73 11.83 -16.70 6.14
CA ARG A 73 12.95 -16.94 7.08
C ARG A 73 12.56 -16.41 8.48
N GLN A 74 13.47 -16.49 9.46
CA GLN A 74 13.27 -15.85 10.78
C GLN A 74 13.31 -14.32 10.62
N GLY A 75 12.18 -13.76 10.15
CA GLY A 75 12.06 -12.41 9.62
C GLY A 75 11.14 -12.43 8.40
N HIS A 76 10.22 -11.48 8.30
CA HIS A 76 9.14 -11.47 7.31
C HIS A 76 9.70 -11.11 5.91
N PHE A 77 10.48 -11.99 5.29
CA PHE A 77 11.07 -11.77 3.97
C PHE A 77 10.22 -12.38 2.86
N VAL A 78 10.07 -11.66 1.76
CA VAL A 78 9.44 -12.14 0.54
C VAL A 78 10.51 -12.30 -0.53
N CYS A 79 10.49 -13.47 -1.19
CA CYS A 79 11.28 -13.75 -2.39
C CYS A 79 10.34 -14.17 -3.52
N ALA A 80 10.37 -13.43 -4.63
CA ALA A 80 9.55 -13.70 -5.81
C ALA A 80 10.40 -14.04 -7.04
N SER A 81 9.96 -15.02 -7.84
CA SER A 81 10.63 -15.36 -9.11
C SER A 81 10.41 -14.26 -10.15
N ARG A 82 11.48 -13.68 -10.68
CA ARG A 82 11.41 -12.63 -11.72
C ARG A 82 10.52 -13.01 -12.90
N LYS A 83 10.59 -14.28 -13.36
CA LYS A 83 9.73 -14.80 -14.43
C LYS A 83 8.24 -14.72 -14.09
N HIS A 84 7.86 -15.04 -12.85
CA HIS A 84 6.45 -14.98 -12.42
C HIS A 84 5.99 -13.54 -12.23
N VAL A 85 6.87 -12.67 -11.68
CA VAL A 85 6.60 -11.23 -11.53
C VAL A 85 6.36 -10.59 -12.90
N ASP A 86 7.25 -10.81 -13.86
CA ASP A 86 7.16 -10.23 -15.20
C ASP A 86 5.92 -10.72 -15.97
N ALA A 87 5.61 -12.02 -15.91
CA ALA A 87 4.41 -12.57 -16.53
C ALA A 87 3.13 -11.92 -15.99
N ARG A 88 3.03 -11.78 -14.67
CA ARG A 88 1.86 -11.14 -14.05
C ARG A 88 1.78 -9.64 -14.33
N LEU A 89 2.91 -8.94 -14.36
CA LEU A 89 2.94 -7.53 -14.73
C LEU A 89 2.48 -7.32 -16.18
N GLN A 90 2.82 -8.23 -17.11
CA GLN A 90 2.31 -8.18 -18.48
C GLN A 90 0.79 -8.33 -18.55
N GLU A 91 0.22 -9.29 -17.80
CA GLU A 91 -1.24 -9.45 -17.70
C GLU A 91 -1.93 -8.21 -17.10
N LEU A 92 -1.28 -7.57 -16.13
CA LEU A 92 -1.78 -6.35 -15.52
C LEU A 92 -1.66 -5.15 -16.46
N HIS A 93 -0.60 -5.02 -17.26
CA HIS A 93 -0.44 -3.93 -18.24
C HIS A 93 -1.49 -3.96 -19.36
N ALA A 94 -2.02 -5.13 -19.68
CA ALA A 94 -3.18 -5.24 -20.56
C ALA A 94 -4.42 -4.53 -19.99
N LYS A 95 -4.47 -4.32 -18.66
CA LYS A 95 -5.48 -3.51 -17.98
C LYS A 95 -5.00 -2.07 -17.90
N LYS A 96 -5.83 -1.13 -18.34
CA LYS A 96 -5.54 0.31 -18.21
C LYS A 96 -5.61 0.71 -16.74
N PHE A 97 -4.46 0.96 -16.11
CA PHE A 97 -4.38 1.64 -14.83
C PHE A 97 -4.21 3.14 -15.04
N PHE A 98 -5.02 3.95 -14.38
CA PHE A 98 -4.73 5.37 -14.22
C PHE A 98 -3.73 5.51 -13.08
N VAL A 99 -2.51 5.92 -13.41
CA VAL A 99 -1.46 6.17 -12.42
C VAL A 99 -1.49 7.65 -12.04
N VAL A 100 -1.57 7.92 -10.74
CA VAL A 100 -1.49 9.29 -10.22
C VAL A 100 -0.03 9.75 -10.29
N ASN A 101 0.22 10.92 -10.87
CA ASN A 101 1.54 11.54 -10.85
C ASN A 101 1.74 12.26 -9.50
N PRO A 102 2.65 11.80 -8.62
CA PRO A 102 2.82 12.40 -7.30
C PRO A 102 3.31 13.85 -7.34
N GLN A 103 4.04 14.24 -8.40
CA GLN A 103 4.60 15.59 -8.56
C GLN A 103 3.54 16.66 -8.82
N LEU A 104 2.33 16.25 -9.23
CA LEU A 104 1.21 17.15 -9.50
C LEU A 104 0.23 17.25 -8.32
N ILE A 105 0.53 16.57 -7.20
CA ILE A 105 -0.32 16.62 -6.01
C ILE A 105 -0.06 17.93 -5.26
N ASN A 106 -0.97 18.89 -5.40
CA ASN A 106 -1.00 20.08 -4.56
C ASN A 106 -1.86 19.81 -3.32
N TRP A 107 -1.27 19.16 -2.32
CA TRP A 107 -1.95 18.81 -1.07
C TRP A 107 -1.00 18.95 0.12
N GLN A 108 -1.54 19.38 1.26
CA GLN A 108 -0.81 19.46 2.53
C GLN A 108 -1.65 18.82 3.64
N PRO A 109 -1.02 18.10 4.61
CA PRO A 109 -1.72 17.56 5.75
C PRO A 109 -2.38 18.67 6.54
N ARG A 110 -3.65 18.49 6.93
CA ARG A 110 -4.27 19.41 7.88
C ARG A 110 -3.52 19.27 9.20
N VAL A 111 -2.81 20.33 9.60
CA VAL A 111 -2.24 20.42 10.95
C VAL A 111 -3.42 20.22 11.91
N LYS A 112 -3.43 19.11 12.66
CA LYS A 112 -4.39 18.94 13.75
C LYS A 112 -4.14 20.08 14.73
N GLY A 113 -4.97 21.12 14.66
CA GLY A 113 -4.91 22.23 15.60
C GLY A 113 -4.91 21.65 17.01
N LYS A 114 -3.97 22.09 17.85
CA LYS A 114 -3.97 21.77 19.28
C LYS A 114 -5.41 21.98 19.76
N ALA A 115 -6.03 20.94 20.29
CA ALA A 115 -7.38 21.03 20.86
C ALA A 115 -7.39 22.24 21.81
N GLY A 116 -8.08 23.30 21.39
CA GLY A 116 -8.28 24.47 22.23
C GLY A 116 -8.96 23.97 23.49
N LYS A 117 -8.31 24.16 24.64
CA LYS A 117 -8.97 23.99 25.94
C LYS A 117 -10.16 24.94 25.94
N HIS A 118 -11.36 24.42 25.67
CA HIS A 118 -12.60 25.11 25.95
C HIS A 118 -12.71 25.24 27.47
N ASN A 119 -12.15 26.32 28.02
CA ASN A 119 -12.57 26.80 29.33
C ASN A 119 -14.03 27.25 29.19
N LYS A 120 -14.96 26.37 29.55
CA LYS A 120 -16.32 26.79 29.90
C LYS A 120 -16.23 27.63 31.16
N VAL A 121 -16.16 28.95 31.02
CA VAL A 121 -16.51 29.85 32.12
C VAL A 121 -18.03 29.96 32.11
N PHE A 122 -18.68 29.23 33.01
CA PHE A 122 -20.05 29.56 33.40
C PHE A 122 -19.96 30.80 34.28
N ALA A 123 -20.47 31.93 33.78
CA ALA A 123 -20.80 33.08 34.60
C ALA A 123 -22.29 32.94 34.97
N PHE A 124 -22.57 32.89 36.26
CA PHE A 124 -23.86 33.25 36.84
C PHE A 124 -23.87 34.75 37.12
#